data_AF-A0A328TG75-F1
#
_entry.id   AF-A0A328TG75-F1
#
_cell.length_a   1.000
_cell.length_b   1.000
_cell.length_c   1.000
_cell.angle_alpha   90.00
_cell.angle_beta   90.00
_cell.angle_gamma   90.00
#
_symmetry.space_group_name_H-M   'P 1'
#
loop_
_entity.id
_entity.type
_entity.pdbx_description
1 polymer ?
#
loop_
_entity_poly.entity_id
_entity_poly.type
_entity_poly.pdbx_seq_one_letter_code
_entity_poly.pdbx_strand_id
1 'polypeptide(L)'
;MSQLAPVLPDTSALDVPAALMPYQQRWVADTSPLKVIEKSRRTGITWAEASDNVLTAASSAPAGGMNVYYIAYNQDMTVEYIQACAMWTRVFNYAASEIEEGFWEENEDDKHIKTYTIKFPDSGFRVVALSSRPSNLRGRQGIIVIDEAAFHE
;
A
#
# COMPACT_ATOMS: atom_id res chain seq x y z
N MET A 1 -26.20 -12.74 -19.96
CA MET A 1 -26.35 -12.03 -18.68
C MET A 1 -25.72 -10.67 -18.85
N SER A 2 -26.51 -9.59 -18.82
CA SER A 2 -25.98 -8.22 -18.93
C SER A 2 -25.32 -7.87 -17.61
N GLN A 3 -23.99 -7.78 -17.57
CA GLN A 3 -23.29 -7.20 -16.42
C GLN A 3 -23.67 -5.73 -16.36
N LEU A 4 -24.52 -5.36 -15.40
CA LEU A 4 -24.71 -3.98 -15.00
C LEU A 4 -23.41 -3.56 -14.31
N ALA A 5 -22.52 -2.90 -15.05
CA ALA A 5 -21.42 -2.17 -14.43
C ALA A 5 -22.04 -1.20 -13.40
N PRO A 6 -21.55 -1.16 -12.15
CA PRO A 6 -22.08 -0.24 -11.16
C PRO A 6 -21.92 1.18 -11.70
N VAL A 7 -23.05 1.87 -11.91
CA VAL A 7 -23.05 3.29 -12.24
C VAL A 7 -22.80 4.03 -10.92
N LEU A 8 -21.54 4.31 -10.64
CA LEU A 8 -21.18 5.18 -9.52
C LEU A 8 -21.52 6.63 -9.92
N PRO A 9 -22.18 7.41 -9.04
CA PRO A 9 -22.39 8.82 -9.30
C PRO A 9 -21.04 9.52 -9.44
N ASP A 10 -20.89 10.37 -10.46
CA ASP A 10 -19.73 11.25 -10.59
C ASP A 10 -19.79 12.31 -9.50
N THR A 11 -18.99 12.12 -8.45
CA THR A 11 -18.89 13.03 -7.31
C THR A 11 -17.74 14.03 -7.46
N SER A 12 -17.05 14.06 -8.61
CA SER A 12 -15.89 14.96 -8.82
C SER A 12 -16.23 16.44 -8.71
N ALA A 13 -17.49 16.81 -8.95
CA ALA A 13 -18.00 18.17 -8.86
C ALA A 13 -18.62 18.54 -7.50
N LEU A 14 -18.68 17.61 -6.54
CA LEU A 14 -19.20 17.91 -5.21
C LEU A 14 -18.15 18.64 -4.37
N ASP A 15 -18.55 19.71 -3.70
CA ASP A 15 -17.72 20.41 -2.72
C ASP A 15 -17.68 19.63 -1.40
N VAL A 16 -16.94 18.52 -1.43
CA VAL A 16 -16.69 17.67 -0.27
C VAL A 16 -15.28 17.93 0.27
N PRO A 17 -15.10 17.96 1.61
CA PRO A 17 -13.77 18.07 2.19
C PRO A 17 -12.84 16.96 1.68
N ALA A 18 -11.58 17.29 1.45
CA ALA A 18 -10.56 16.31 1.10
C ALA A 18 -10.50 15.20 2.16
N ALA A 19 -10.40 13.95 1.72
CA ALA A 19 -10.31 12.80 2.61
C ALA A 19 -9.05 12.82 3.49
N LEU A 20 -7.95 13.32 2.94
CA LEU A 20 -6.67 13.47 3.65
C LEU A 20 -6.60 14.83 4.36
N MET A 21 -6.11 14.84 5.59
CA MET A 21 -5.78 16.08 6.30
C MET A 21 -4.61 16.82 5.63
N PRO A 22 -4.45 18.14 5.83
CA PRO A 22 -3.43 18.93 5.14
C PRO A 22 -1.99 18.41 5.28
N TYR A 23 -1.60 17.82 6.43
CA TYR A 23 -0.25 17.25 6.57
C TYR A 23 -0.10 15.90 5.87
N GLN A 24 -1.18 15.10 5.80
CA GLN A 24 -1.20 13.85 5.05
C GLN A 24 -1.10 14.14 3.55
N GLN A 25 -1.81 15.15 3.06
CA GLN A 25 -1.68 15.63 1.67
C GLN A 25 -0.25 16.02 1.33
N ARG A 26 0.42 16.79 2.21
CA ARG A 26 1.83 17.14 2.01
C ARG A 26 2.75 15.91 1.99
N TRP A 27 2.47 14.92 2.82
CA TRP A 27 3.25 13.68 2.89
C TRP A 27 3.11 12.80 1.64
N VAL A 28 1.90 12.66 1.10
CA VAL A 28 1.66 11.87 -0.12
C VAL A 28 2.10 12.61 -1.39
N ALA A 29 2.12 13.94 -1.37
CA ALA A 29 2.60 14.75 -2.49
C ALA A 29 4.14 14.84 -2.57
N ASP A 30 4.86 14.37 -1.53
CA ASP A 30 6.32 14.41 -1.50
C ASP A 30 6.90 13.30 -2.40
N THR A 31 7.52 13.71 -3.51
CA THR A 31 8.14 12.83 -4.50
C THR A 31 9.62 12.55 -4.21
N SER A 32 10.12 12.90 -3.02
CA SER A 32 11.51 12.65 -2.65
C SER A 32 11.82 11.15 -2.68
N PRO A 33 12.98 10.73 -3.21
CA PRO A 33 13.38 9.32 -3.24
C PRO A 33 13.48 8.66 -1.84
N LEU A 34 13.66 9.49 -0.81
CA LEU A 34 13.61 9.10 0.60
C LEU A 34 12.82 10.16 1.36
N LYS A 35 11.74 9.74 2.03
CA LYS A 35 10.99 10.56 2.98
C LYS A 35 10.93 9.86 4.32
N VAL A 36 11.14 10.62 5.40
CA VAL A 36 11.15 10.14 6.79
C VAL A 36 10.29 11.07 7.62
N ILE A 37 9.45 10.49 8.48
CA ILE A 37 8.59 11.25 9.39
C ILE A 37 8.64 10.66 10.79
N GLU A 38 8.87 11.53 11.78
CA GLU A 38 8.52 11.23 13.16
C GLU A 38 7.01 11.46 13.32
N LYS A 39 6.30 10.43 13.76
CA LYS A 39 4.83 10.46 13.90
C LYS A 39 4.41 10.12 15.32
N SER A 40 3.37 10.80 15.79
CA SER A 40 2.64 10.37 16.99
C SER A 40 1.62 9.27 16.64
N ARG A 41 1.02 8.67 17.66
CA ARG A 41 -0.04 7.66 17.51
C ARG A 41 -1.32 8.32 16.97
N ARG A 42 -2.09 7.56 16.19
CA ARG A 42 -3.42 7.95 15.66
C ARG A 42 -3.41 9.22 14.80
N THR A 43 -2.30 9.46 14.13
CA THR A 43 -2.14 10.48 13.09
C THR A 43 -2.60 10.00 11.71
N GLY A 44 -2.97 8.73 11.55
CA GLY A 44 -3.46 8.20 10.27
C GLY A 44 -2.46 8.29 9.11
N ILE A 45 -1.16 8.49 9.36
CA ILE A 45 -0.19 8.66 8.27
C ILE A 45 0.01 7.36 7.48
N THR A 46 -0.02 6.20 8.15
CA THR A 46 0.02 4.88 7.50
C THR A 46 -1.17 4.69 6.55
N TRP A 47 -2.34 5.21 6.93
CA TRP A 47 -3.54 5.19 6.08
C TRP A 47 -3.43 6.12 4.87
N ALA A 48 -2.81 7.28 5.04
CA ALA A 48 -2.51 8.19 3.93
C ALA A 48 -1.44 7.61 2.99
N GLU A 49 -0.38 7.02 3.51
CA GLU A 49 0.67 6.35 2.72
C GLU A 49 0.09 5.20 1.90
N ALA A 50 -0.84 4.42 2.46
CA ALA A 50 -1.56 3.37 1.71
C ALA A 50 -2.29 3.92 0.47
N SER A 51 -2.81 5.16 0.53
CA SER A 51 -3.49 5.78 -0.62
C SER A 51 -2.52 6.02 -1.79
N ASP A 52 -1.34 6.57 -1.50
CA ASP A 52 -0.30 6.87 -2.48
C ASP A 52 0.31 5.58 -3.05
N ASN A 53 0.52 4.59 -2.18
CA ASN A 53 1.03 3.28 -2.56
C ASN A 53 0.08 2.54 -3.52
N VAL A 54 -1.23 2.60 -3.28
CA VAL A 54 -2.24 2.04 -4.19
C VAL A 54 -2.21 2.74 -5.53
N LEU A 55 -2.18 4.08 -5.56
CA LEU A 55 -2.10 4.83 -6.82
C LEU A 55 -0.82 4.52 -7.59
N THR A 56 0.31 4.41 -6.89
CA THR A 56 1.59 4.04 -7.50
C THR A 56 1.55 2.63 -8.09
N ALA A 57 1.07 1.65 -7.33
CA ALA A 57 0.97 0.28 -7.83
C ALA A 57 -0.07 0.14 -8.96
N ALA A 58 -1.15 0.92 -8.95
CA ALA A 58 -2.15 0.91 -10.01
C ALA A 58 -1.72 1.69 -11.28
N SER A 59 -0.69 2.54 -11.18
CA SER A 59 -0.20 3.35 -12.29
C SER A 59 0.59 2.53 -13.30
N SER A 60 0.57 2.93 -14.57
CA SER A 60 1.39 2.32 -15.61
C SER A 60 2.88 2.63 -15.41
N ALA A 61 3.77 1.80 -15.96
CA ALA A 61 5.21 2.03 -15.85
C ALA A 61 5.66 3.43 -16.37
N PRO A 62 5.15 3.95 -17.51
CA PRO A 62 5.48 5.31 -17.96
C PRO A 62 5.00 6.42 -17.02
N ALA A 63 3.96 6.18 -16.23
CA ALA A 63 3.45 7.10 -15.21
C ALA A 63 4.19 6.97 -13.87
N GLY A 64 5.26 6.16 -13.81
CA GLY A 64 6.04 5.93 -12.58
C GLY A 64 5.53 4.77 -11.73
N GLY A 65 4.63 3.94 -12.26
CA GLY A 65 4.13 2.77 -11.53
C GLY A 65 5.22 1.76 -11.22
N MET A 66 5.11 1.16 -10.03
CA MET A 66 6.04 0.14 -9.54
C MET A 66 5.44 -0.69 -8.42
N ASN A 67 6.10 -1.79 -8.06
CA ASN A 67 5.71 -2.57 -6.89
C ASN A 67 5.90 -1.75 -5.60
N VAL A 68 5.06 -2.03 -4.61
CA VAL A 68 5.20 -1.48 -3.25
C VAL A 68 5.38 -2.62 -2.27
N TYR A 69 6.35 -2.46 -1.36
CA TYR A 69 6.63 -3.38 -0.28
C TYR A 69 6.49 -2.66 1.05
N TYR A 70 5.52 -3.08 1.85
CA TYR A 70 5.28 -2.55 3.19
C TYR A 70 5.77 -3.54 4.23
N ILE A 71 6.50 -3.01 5.22
CA ILE A 71 7.02 -3.78 6.34
C ILE A 71 6.50 -3.18 7.65
N ALA A 72 5.86 -4.03 8.45
CA ALA A 72 5.56 -3.75 9.85
C ALA A 72 6.24 -4.77 10.76
N TYR A 73 6.46 -4.38 12.02
CA TYR A 73 7.11 -5.24 13.01
C TYR A 73 6.21 -6.36 13.54
N ASN A 74 4.90 -6.32 13.27
CA ASN A 74 3.96 -7.38 13.65
C ASN A 74 2.91 -7.67 12.55
N GLN A 75 2.28 -8.84 12.66
CA GLN A 75 1.31 -9.32 11.68
C GLN A 75 0.01 -8.51 11.65
N ASP A 76 -0.50 -8.09 12.81
CA ASP A 76 -1.78 -7.36 12.89
C ASP A 76 -1.71 -6.02 12.14
N MET A 77 -0.62 -5.26 12.33
CA MET A 77 -0.37 -4.03 11.58
C MET A 77 -0.21 -4.26 10.08
N THR A 78 0.38 -5.40 9.70
CA THR A 78 0.50 -5.80 8.29
C THR A 78 -0.88 -6.02 7.66
N VAL A 79 -1.78 -6.69 8.40
CA VAL A 79 -3.17 -6.92 8.01
C VAL A 79 -3.95 -5.61 7.94
N GLU A 80 -3.82 -4.73 8.93
CA GLU A 80 -4.48 -3.42 8.93
C GLU A 80 -4.07 -2.57 7.72
N TYR A 81 -2.77 -2.56 7.39
CA TYR A 81 -2.26 -1.82 6.24
C TYR A 81 -2.81 -2.35 4.91
N ILE A 82 -2.76 -3.66 4.68
CA ILE A 82 -3.25 -4.22 3.41
C ILE A 82 -4.77 -4.06 3.25
N GLN A 83 -5.52 -4.08 4.36
CA GLN A 83 -6.93 -3.74 4.37
C GLN A 83 -7.19 -2.27 4.01
N ALA A 84 -6.36 -1.35 4.49
CA ALA A 84 -6.41 0.06 4.08
C ALA A 84 -6.12 0.21 2.58
N CYS A 85 -5.16 -0.53 2.04
CA CYS A 85 -4.90 -0.58 0.60
C CYS A 85 -6.11 -1.08 -0.18
N ALA A 86 -6.71 -2.21 0.23
CA ALA A 86 -7.91 -2.75 -0.42
C ALA A 86 -9.09 -1.77 -0.38
N MET A 87 -9.24 -1.01 0.70
CA MET A 87 -10.24 0.06 0.80
C MET A 87 -9.95 1.17 -0.23
N TRP A 88 -8.72 1.70 -0.27
CA TRP A 88 -8.34 2.74 -1.22
C TRP A 88 -8.47 2.30 -2.68
N THR A 89 -8.11 1.06 -3.00
CA THR A 89 -8.31 0.48 -4.33
C THR A 89 -9.77 0.57 -4.77
N ARG A 90 -10.72 0.28 -3.87
CA ARG A 90 -12.16 0.42 -4.16
C ARG A 90 -12.56 1.88 -4.31
N VAL A 91 -12.06 2.76 -3.45
CA VAL A 91 -12.35 4.20 -3.50
C VAL A 91 -11.88 4.83 -4.81
N PHE A 92 -10.69 4.46 -5.29
CA PHE A 92 -10.15 4.91 -6.57
C PHE A 92 -10.72 4.16 -7.77
N ASN A 93 -11.61 3.18 -7.54
CA ASN A 93 -12.26 2.38 -8.58
C ASN A 93 -11.26 1.66 -9.51
N TYR A 94 -10.13 1.19 -8.96
CA TYR A 94 -9.18 0.36 -9.71
C TYR A 94 -9.57 -1.11 -9.65
N ALA A 95 -9.44 -1.81 -10.78
CA ALA A 95 -9.50 -3.25 -10.82
C ALA A 95 -8.26 -3.84 -10.13
N ALA A 96 -8.46 -4.69 -9.14
CA ALA A 96 -7.40 -5.39 -8.43
C ALA A 96 -7.84 -6.79 -8.01
N SER A 97 -6.88 -7.64 -7.66
CA SER A 97 -7.16 -8.93 -7.03
C SER A 97 -7.79 -8.75 -5.65
N GLU A 98 -8.42 -9.81 -5.15
CA GLU A 98 -8.64 -9.94 -3.71
C GLU A 98 -7.29 -9.97 -2.97
N ILE A 99 -7.33 -9.77 -1.65
CA ILE A 99 -6.13 -9.90 -0.83
C ILE A 99 -5.71 -11.38 -0.85
N GLU A 100 -4.55 -11.65 -1.43
CA GLU A 100 -3.95 -12.98 -1.44
C GLU A 100 -3.04 -13.15 -0.22
N GLU A 101 -3.30 -14.18 0.58
CA GLU A 101 -2.40 -14.62 1.63
C GLU A 101 -1.35 -15.58 1.07
N GLY A 102 -0.12 -15.45 1.53
CA GLY A 102 0.96 -16.36 1.16
C GLY A 102 2.06 -16.39 2.19
N PHE A 103 2.99 -17.31 1.99
CA PHE A 103 4.21 -17.38 2.77
C PHE A 103 5.38 -16.95 1.88
N TRP A 104 6.27 -16.16 2.45
CA TRP A 104 7.59 -15.91 1.88
C TRP A 104 8.53 -17.00 2.38
N GLU A 105 9.06 -17.78 1.47
CA GLU A 105 10.04 -18.82 1.79
C GLU A 105 11.44 -18.20 1.83
N GLU A 106 12.07 -18.21 3.00
CA GLU A 106 13.51 -18.01 3.14
C GLU A 106 14.21 -19.36 3.02
N ASN A 107 15.34 -19.40 2.31
CA ASN A 107 16.09 -20.64 2.06
C ASN A 107 16.91 -21.12 3.27
N GLU A 108 16.82 -20.48 4.44
CA GLU A 108 17.47 -20.90 5.68
C GLU A 108 16.54 -20.57 6.87
N ASP A 109 16.26 -21.57 7.71
CA ASP A 109 15.55 -21.54 9.00
C ASP A 109 14.07 -21.13 9.03
N ASP A 110 13.15 -22.11 8.88
CA ASP A 110 11.80 -22.31 9.50
C ASP A 110 10.89 -21.11 9.90
N LYS A 111 11.19 -19.89 9.48
CA LYS A 111 10.44 -18.66 9.76
C LYS A 111 9.75 -18.21 8.50
N HIS A 112 8.61 -18.84 8.22
CA HIS A 112 7.73 -18.38 7.16
C HIS A 112 7.20 -16.99 7.49
N ILE A 113 7.53 -16.00 6.66
CA ILE A 113 6.96 -14.66 6.77
C ILE A 113 5.61 -14.68 6.08
N LYS A 114 4.56 -14.32 6.81
CA LYS A 114 3.25 -14.13 6.19
C LYS A 114 3.27 -12.88 5.33
N THR A 115 2.66 -13.02 4.17
CA THR A 115 2.54 -11.96 3.17
C THR A 115 1.10 -11.78 2.78
N TYR A 116 0.73 -10.53 2.55
CA TYR A 116 -0.57 -10.14 2.04
C TYR A 116 -0.38 -9.31 0.79
N THR A 117 -0.97 -9.75 -0.32
CA THR A 117 -0.73 -9.14 -1.62
C THR A 117 -2.02 -8.67 -2.28
N ILE A 118 -1.99 -7.47 -2.85
CA ILE A 118 -2.99 -6.98 -3.81
C ILE A 118 -2.27 -6.76 -5.13
N LYS A 119 -2.75 -7.40 -6.20
CA LYS A 119 -2.22 -7.26 -7.56
C LYS A 119 -3.11 -6.32 -8.36
N PHE A 120 -2.49 -5.51 -9.21
CA PHE A 120 -3.17 -4.60 -10.14
C PHE A 120 -2.93 -5.10 -11.57
N PRO A 121 -3.88 -5.87 -12.16
CA PRO A 121 -3.65 -6.55 -13.44
C PRO A 121 -3.32 -5.60 -14.60
N ASP A 122 -3.96 -4.43 -14.64
CA ASP A 122 -3.79 -3.45 -15.72
C ASP A 122 -2.39 -2.82 -15.72
N SER A 123 -1.78 -2.63 -14.55
CA SER A 123 -0.41 -2.10 -14.43
C SER A 123 0.65 -3.20 -14.39
N GLY A 124 0.29 -4.41 -13.98
CA GLY A 124 1.21 -5.52 -13.74
C GLY A 124 1.99 -5.42 -12.41
N PHE A 125 1.70 -4.43 -11.57
CA PHE A 125 2.36 -4.25 -10.26
C PHE A 125 1.50 -4.76 -9.10
N ARG A 126 2.05 -4.68 -7.90
CA ARG A 126 1.42 -5.17 -6.67
C ARG A 126 1.84 -4.37 -5.45
N VAL A 127 0.96 -4.35 -4.45
CA VAL A 127 1.29 -4.00 -3.06
C VAL A 127 1.48 -5.31 -2.31
N VAL A 128 2.62 -5.46 -1.62
CA VAL A 128 2.94 -6.62 -0.79
C VAL A 128 3.24 -6.13 0.62
N ALA A 129 2.44 -6.58 1.59
CA ALA A 129 2.65 -6.31 3.01
C ALA A 129 3.29 -7.53 3.68
N LEU A 130 4.35 -7.31 4.44
CA LEU A 130 5.21 -8.33 5.04
C LEU A 130 5.34 -8.09 6.55
N SER A 131 5.20 -9.14 7.34
CA SER A 131 5.53 -9.11 8.78
C SER A 131 6.99 -9.54 8.99
N SER A 132 7.98 -8.66 8.75
CA SER A 132 9.39 -9.09 8.77
C SER A 132 10.43 -7.97 8.92
N ARG A 133 11.71 -8.32 8.82
CA ARG A 133 12.89 -7.45 8.85
C ARG A 133 13.28 -6.98 7.44
N PRO A 134 13.93 -5.80 7.31
CA PRO A 134 14.33 -5.22 6.01
C PRO A 134 15.32 -6.06 5.19
N SER A 135 16.00 -7.05 5.78
CA SER A 135 16.95 -7.94 5.09
C SER A 135 16.34 -8.65 3.87
N ASN A 136 15.03 -8.84 3.88
CA ASN A 136 14.30 -9.68 2.92
C ASN A 136 13.91 -8.97 1.62
N LEU A 137 14.24 -7.69 1.52
CA LEU A 137 13.98 -6.86 0.33
C LEU A 137 15.16 -6.81 -0.63
N ARG A 138 16.29 -7.45 -0.31
CA ARG A 138 17.45 -7.45 -1.19
C ARG A 138 17.09 -8.05 -2.56
N GLY A 139 17.28 -7.27 -3.63
CA GLY A 139 16.97 -7.67 -5.01
C GLY A 139 15.53 -7.40 -5.46
N ARG A 140 14.71 -6.74 -4.65
CA ARG A 140 13.39 -6.23 -5.07
C ARG A 140 13.51 -4.80 -5.59
N GLN A 141 12.72 -4.49 -6.61
CA GLN A 141 12.60 -3.16 -7.20
C GLN A 141 11.20 -2.61 -6.94
N GLY A 142 11.14 -1.39 -6.41
CA GLY A 142 9.89 -0.72 -6.07
C GLY A 142 10.04 0.25 -4.88
N ILE A 143 8.90 0.73 -4.39
CA ILE A 143 8.82 1.52 -3.15
C ILE A 143 8.93 0.57 -1.96
N ILE A 144 9.68 0.99 -0.95
CA ILE A 144 9.81 0.31 0.33
C ILE A 144 9.27 1.23 1.42
N VAL A 145 8.25 0.77 2.13
CA VAL A 145 7.67 1.46 3.29
C VAL A 145 8.01 0.66 4.54
N ILE A 146 8.75 1.30 5.46
CA ILE A 146 9.08 0.73 6.77
C ILE A 146 8.27 1.51 7.81
N ASP A 147 7.16 0.93 8.27
CA ASP A 147 6.32 1.59 9.26
C ASP A 147 6.79 1.31 10.68
N GLU A 148 6.73 2.33 11.54
CA GLU A 148 7.17 2.24 12.94
C GLU A 148 8.61 1.75 13.07
N ALA A 149 9.48 2.18 12.15
CA ALA A 149 10.88 1.75 12.01
C ALA A 149 11.69 1.74 13.33
N ALA A 150 11.39 2.65 14.26
CA ALA A 150 12.03 2.71 15.57
C ALA A 150 11.74 1.51 16.50
N PHE A 151 10.76 0.67 16.15
CA PHE A 151 10.33 -0.51 16.92
C PHE A 151 10.67 -1.84 16.22
N HIS A 152 11.42 -1.80 15.11
CA HIS A 152 11.93 -3.03 14.47
C HIS A 152 13.18 -3.50 15.22
N GLU A 153 13.26 -4.81 15.47
CA GLU A 153 14.46 -5.49 16.02
C GLU A 153 15.36 -6.06 14.94
#